data_AF-A0A2A4Z5V5-F1
#
_entry.id   AF-A0A2A4Z5V5-F1
#
_cell.length_a   1.000
_cell.length_b   1.000
_cell.length_c   1.000
_cell.angle_alpha   90.00
_cell.angle_beta   90.00
_cell.angle_gamma   90.00
#
_symmetry.space_group_name_H-M   'P 1'
#
loop_
_entity.id
_entity.type
_entity.pdbx_description
1 polymer ?
#
loop_
_entity_poly.entity_id
_entity_poly.type
_entity_poly.pdbx_seq_one_letter_code
_entity_poly.pdbx_strand_id
1 'polypeptide(L)'
;MDDLNAFLEKLPQNTSKSLLVMTAIIWGTAAALGLYTTVKMQEFAELSIERGEAKALVPVVPKIQDKPVSAREVKTFVDELQEIYKGLEIKGNSSNISIRAKSTAQFGQFREAIGHVQNGGLGWRVDVEKLCVGRECKQYPLSASLKINSVSVEKISTN
;
A
#
# COMPACT_ATOMS: atom_id res chain seq x y z
N MET A 1 -20.25 37.34 -34.51
CA MET A 1 -21.29 38.00 -35.35
C MET A 1 -20.95 37.85 -36.83
N ASP A 2 -19.67 37.78 -37.17
CA ASP A 2 -19.18 37.60 -38.55
C ASP A 2 -19.55 36.27 -39.19
N ASP A 3 -19.58 35.16 -38.44
CA ASP A 3 -20.01 33.86 -38.97
C ASP A 3 -21.48 33.81 -39.39
N LEU A 4 -22.35 34.56 -38.70
CA LEU A 4 -23.76 34.63 -39.05
C LEU A 4 -23.96 35.43 -40.34
N ASN A 5 -23.23 36.53 -40.50
CA ASN A 5 -23.26 37.35 -41.72
C ASN A 5 -22.70 36.59 -42.93
N ALA A 6 -21.57 35.89 -42.78
CA ALA A 6 -20.99 35.07 -43.84
C ALA A 6 -21.89 33.90 -44.25
N PHE A 7 -22.67 33.35 -43.32
CA PHE A 7 -23.69 32.34 -43.59
C PHE A 7 -24.89 32.91 -44.34
N LEU A 8 -25.37 34.10 -43.94
CA LEU A 8 -26.50 34.78 -44.60
C LEU A 8 -26.16 35.23 -46.03
N GLU A 9 -24.93 35.66 -46.30
CA GLU A 9 -24.47 36.05 -47.64
C GLU A 9 -24.32 34.86 -48.62
N LYS A 10 -24.14 33.63 -48.11
CA LYS A 10 -23.97 32.43 -48.94
C LYS A 10 -25.26 31.64 -49.17
N LEU A 11 -26.43 32.15 -48.78
CA LEU A 11 -27.71 31.47 -49.00
C LEU A 11 -28.13 31.57 -50.49
N PRO A 12 -28.23 30.46 -51.24
CA PRO A 12 -28.72 30.50 -52.61
C PRO A 12 -30.22 30.88 -52.64
N GLN A 13 -30.66 31.59 -53.70
CA GLN A 13 -32.05 32.05 -53.88
C GLN A 13 -33.12 30.92 -53.90
N ASN A 14 -32.71 29.65 -53.86
CA ASN A 14 -33.57 28.46 -53.73
C ASN A 14 -33.41 27.73 -52.38
N THR A 15 -33.09 28.44 -51.31
CA THR A 15 -33.02 27.85 -49.97
C THR A 15 -34.43 27.43 -49.53
N SER A 16 -34.75 26.13 -49.61
CA SER A 16 -36.01 25.61 -49.10
C SER A 16 -36.06 25.83 -47.58
N LYS A 17 -37.23 26.20 -47.04
CA LYS A 17 -37.46 26.44 -45.60
C LYS A 17 -36.87 25.32 -44.71
N SER A 18 -36.80 24.10 -45.23
CA SER A 18 -36.21 22.92 -44.60
C SER A 18 -34.72 23.07 -44.24
N LEU A 19 -33.92 23.77 -45.05
CA LEU A 19 -32.48 23.89 -44.81
C LEU A 19 -32.18 24.83 -43.63
N LEU A 20 -32.92 25.94 -43.53
CA LEU A 20 -32.80 26.88 -42.40
C LEU A 20 -33.24 26.25 -41.08
N VAL A 21 -34.30 25.45 -41.09
CA VAL A 21 -34.76 24.70 -39.90
C VAL A 21 -33.72 23.68 -39.45
N MET A 22 -33.12 22.94 -40.39
CA MET A 22 -32.04 21.99 -40.07
C MET A 22 -30.83 22.67 -39.44
N THR A 23 -30.37 23.80 -40.00
CA THR A 23 -29.23 24.54 -39.44
C THR A 23 -29.53 25.06 -38.04
N ALA A 24 -30.75 25.57 -37.79
CA ALA A 24 -31.15 26.01 -36.45
C ALA A 24 -31.15 24.87 -35.42
N ILE A 25 -31.57 23.67 -35.81
CA ILE A 25 -31.53 22.49 -34.93
C ILE A 25 -30.08 22.09 -34.62
N ILE A 26 -29.19 22.11 -35.61
CA ILE A 26 -27.77 21.77 -35.43
C ILE A 26 -27.09 22.77 -34.47
N TRP A 27 -27.32 24.08 -34.64
CA TRP A 27 -26.77 25.08 -33.72
C TRP A 27 -27.40 25.01 -32.33
N GLY A 28 -28.70 24.75 -32.25
CA GLY A 28 -29.40 24.57 -30.96
C GLY A 28 -28.86 23.37 -30.18
N THR A 29 -28.62 22.25 -30.85
CA THR A 29 -28.03 21.05 -30.23
C THR A 29 -26.56 21.27 -29.84
N ALA A 30 -25.77 21.95 -30.67
CA ALA A 30 -24.39 22.31 -30.32
C ALA A 30 -24.33 23.23 -29.09
N ALA A 31 -25.22 24.23 -29.00
CA ALA A 31 -25.29 25.12 -27.84
C ALA A 31 -25.70 24.37 -26.56
N ALA A 32 -26.69 23.47 -26.65
CA ALA A 32 -27.12 22.64 -25.53
C ALA A 32 -26.00 21.70 -25.03
N LEU A 33 -25.29 21.05 -25.95
CA LEU A 33 -24.13 20.20 -25.62
C LEU A 33 -22.97 21.01 -25.03
N GLY A 34 -22.71 22.21 -25.56
CA GLY A 34 -21.71 23.12 -24.99
C GLY A 34 -22.05 23.55 -23.56
N LEU A 35 -23.31 23.89 -23.30
CA LEU A 35 -23.76 24.22 -21.94
C LEU A 35 -23.66 23.02 -20.99
N TYR A 36 -24.08 21.83 -21.44
CA TYR A 36 -24.01 20.62 -20.62
C TYR A 36 -22.56 20.24 -20.28
N THR A 37 -21.65 20.32 -21.26
CA THR A 37 -20.22 19.99 -21.03
C THR A 37 -19.55 21.01 -20.11
N THR A 38 -19.86 22.30 -20.23
CA THR A 38 -19.31 23.33 -19.32
C THR A 38 -19.80 23.16 -17.89
N VAL A 39 -21.09 22.86 -17.67
CA VAL A 39 -21.62 22.55 -16.32
C VAL A 39 -20.91 21.33 -15.73
N LYS A 40 -20.73 20.26 -16.52
CA LYS A 40 -20.02 19.07 -16.04
C LYS A 40 -18.54 19.32 -15.75
N MET A 41 -17.87 20.16 -16.53
CA MET A 41 -16.49 20.54 -16.27
C MET A 41 -16.34 21.33 -14.95
N GLN A 42 -17.31 22.14 -14.56
CA GLN A 42 -17.29 22.84 -13.27
C GLN A 42 -17.32 21.86 -12.10
N GLU A 43 -18.19 20.85 -12.15
CA GLU A 43 -18.24 19.77 -11.14
C GLU A 43 -16.89 19.04 -11.04
N PHE A 44 -16.24 18.72 -12.18
CA PHE A 44 -14.93 18.07 -12.18
C PHE A 44 -13.79 18.97 -11.67
N ALA A 45 -13.87 20.28 -11.91
CA ALA A 45 -12.89 21.24 -11.41
C ALA A 45 -12.97 21.35 -9.88
N GLU A 46 -14.17 21.42 -9.32
CA GLU A 46 -14.40 21.44 -7.87
C GLU A 46 -13.88 20.16 -7.21
N LEU A 47 -14.20 18.98 -7.75
CA LEU A 47 -13.65 17.69 -7.29
C LEU A 47 -12.11 17.59 -7.41
N SER A 48 -11.50 18.39 -8.27
CA SER A 48 -10.04 18.44 -8.42
C SER A 48 -9.41 19.36 -7.38
N ILE A 49 -10.08 20.45 -7.03
CA ILE A 49 -9.69 21.36 -5.93
C ILE A 49 -9.83 20.64 -4.59
N GLU A 50 -10.97 20.00 -4.32
CA GLU A 50 -11.18 19.22 -3.09
C GLU A 50 -10.13 18.11 -2.94
N ARG A 51 -9.77 17.42 -4.04
CA ARG A 51 -8.67 16.43 -4.01
C ARG A 51 -7.30 17.06 -3.78
N GLY A 52 -7.09 18.29 -4.23
CA GLY A 52 -5.88 19.07 -3.96
C GLY A 52 -5.76 19.43 -2.47
N GLU A 53 -6.82 19.95 -1.88
CA GLU A 53 -6.89 20.28 -0.46
C GLU A 53 -6.79 19.03 0.42
N ALA A 54 -7.49 17.94 0.06
CA ALA A 54 -7.38 16.66 0.76
C ALA A 54 -5.96 16.08 0.68
N LYS A 55 -5.27 16.21 -0.46
CA LYS A 55 -3.86 15.77 -0.59
C LYS A 55 -2.90 16.65 0.21
N ALA A 56 -3.19 17.94 0.38
CA ALA A 56 -2.38 18.85 1.20
C ALA A 56 -2.55 18.57 2.71
N LEU A 57 -3.72 18.08 3.12
CA LEU A 57 -4.02 17.73 4.51
C LEU A 57 -3.49 16.35 4.93
N VAL A 58 -3.15 15.46 3.98
CA VAL A 58 -2.49 14.19 4.31
C VAL A 58 -1.00 14.45 4.43
N PRO A 59 -0.40 14.38 5.65
CA PRO A 59 1.04 14.52 5.79
C PRO A 59 1.72 13.43 4.95
N VAL A 60 2.81 13.82 4.27
CA VAL A 60 3.63 12.87 3.52
C VAL A 60 4.33 11.95 4.51
N VAL A 61 3.65 10.88 4.88
CA VAL A 61 4.19 9.87 5.79
C VAL A 61 5.15 8.96 4.99
N PRO A 62 6.35 8.69 5.52
CA PRO A 62 7.25 7.74 4.89
C PRO A 62 6.58 6.37 4.87
N LYS A 63 6.52 5.75 3.70
CA LYS A 63 5.97 4.41 3.54
C LYS A 63 6.97 3.40 4.08
N ILE A 64 6.56 2.64 5.09
CA ILE A 64 7.32 1.50 5.60
C ILE A 64 7.25 0.39 4.55
N GLN A 65 8.40 0.05 3.95
CA GLN A 65 8.49 -1.11 3.06
C GLN A 65 9.26 -2.24 3.74
N ASP A 66 8.67 -3.43 3.69
CA ASP A 66 9.29 -4.66 4.20
C ASP A 66 10.35 -5.14 3.19
N LYS A 67 11.62 -5.12 3.58
CA LYS A 67 12.74 -5.73 2.86
C LYS A 67 13.07 -7.10 3.47
N PRO A 68 13.45 -8.09 2.65
CA PRO A 68 13.89 -9.38 3.16
C PRO A 68 15.20 -9.20 3.95
N VAL A 69 15.25 -9.76 5.16
CA VAL A 69 16.46 -9.78 6.00
C VAL A 69 17.51 -10.68 5.35
N SER A 70 18.78 -10.32 5.47
CA SER A 70 19.86 -11.14 4.93
C SER A 70 19.95 -12.49 5.68
N ALA A 71 19.96 -13.60 4.93
CA ALA A 71 20.01 -14.95 5.52
C ALA A 71 21.27 -15.18 6.38
N ARG A 72 22.36 -14.46 6.09
CA ARG A 72 23.62 -14.54 6.84
C ARG A 72 23.50 -13.93 8.23
N GLU A 73 22.88 -12.75 8.34
CA GLU A 73 22.67 -12.05 9.60
C GLU A 73 21.73 -12.83 10.52
N VAL A 74 20.64 -13.39 9.98
CA VAL A 74 19.75 -14.28 10.75
C VAL A 74 20.49 -15.52 11.23
N LYS A 75 21.36 -16.10 10.39
CA LYS A 75 22.14 -17.28 10.78
C LYS A 75 23.11 -16.96 11.91
N THR A 76 23.89 -15.89 11.80
CA THR A 76 24.80 -15.44 12.86
C THR A 76 24.06 -15.22 14.17
N PHE A 77 22.92 -14.53 14.12
CA PHE A 77 22.09 -14.29 15.30
C PHE A 77 21.53 -15.58 15.93
N VAL A 78 21.09 -16.54 15.10
CA VAL A 78 20.61 -17.84 15.58
C VAL A 78 21.75 -18.67 16.18
N ASP A 79 22.93 -18.64 15.59
CA ASP A 79 24.11 -19.36 16.10
C ASP A 79 24.50 -18.80 17.48
N GLU A 80 24.51 -17.47 17.67
CA GLU A 80 24.74 -16.82 18.98
C GLU A 80 23.66 -17.21 20.02
N LEU A 81 22.38 -17.17 19.63
CA LEU A 81 21.28 -17.59 20.49
C LEU A 81 21.38 -19.06 20.90
N GLN A 82 21.81 -19.92 19.99
CA GLN A 82 21.96 -21.35 20.22
C GLN A 82 23.11 -21.64 21.21
N GLU A 83 24.15 -20.82 21.23
CA GLU A 83 25.23 -20.90 22.23
C GLU A 83 24.76 -20.48 23.63
N ILE A 84 23.93 -19.43 23.73
CA ILE A 84 23.37 -18.93 24.99
C ILE A 84 22.34 -19.91 25.56
N TYR A 85 21.41 -20.39 24.74
CA TYR A 85 20.29 -21.23 25.16
C TYR A 85 20.47 -22.70 24.77
N LYS A 86 21.42 -23.38 25.42
CA LYS A 86 21.73 -24.81 25.15
C LYS A 86 20.58 -25.78 25.38
N GLY A 87 19.54 -25.38 26.11
CA GLY A 87 18.33 -26.16 26.34
C GLY A 87 17.28 -26.06 25.23
N LEU A 88 17.48 -25.19 24.24
CA LEU A 88 16.54 -24.92 23.16
C LEU A 88 17.12 -25.37 21.82
N GLU A 89 16.23 -25.77 20.92
CA GLU A 89 16.54 -25.97 19.50
C GLU A 89 16.06 -24.74 18.74
N ILE A 90 17.02 -23.93 18.28
CA ILE A 90 16.77 -22.68 17.56
C ILE A 90 17.26 -22.88 16.11
N LYS A 91 16.35 -22.68 15.16
CA LYS A 91 16.65 -22.79 13.72
C LYS A 91 16.06 -21.59 13.01
N GLY A 92 16.87 -20.89 12.22
CA GLY A 92 16.42 -19.76 11.42
C GLY A 92 16.76 -19.90 9.94
N ASN A 93 15.94 -19.26 9.13
CA ASN A 93 16.19 -18.97 7.72
C ASN A 93 16.00 -17.46 7.47
N SER A 94 15.98 -17.01 6.21
CA SER A 94 15.89 -15.59 5.87
C SER A 94 14.62 -14.87 6.34
N SER A 95 13.53 -15.59 6.65
CA SER A 95 12.23 -14.99 6.97
C SER A 95 11.52 -15.61 8.16
N ASN A 96 12.07 -16.66 8.77
CA ASN A 96 11.46 -17.37 9.88
C ASN A 96 12.53 -17.91 10.84
N ILE A 97 12.31 -17.70 12.14
CA ILE A 97 13.03 -18.33 13.24
C ILE A 97 12.06 -19.24 14.00
N SER A 98 12.43 -20.50 14.13
CA SER A 98 11.73 -21.49 14.94
C SER A 98 12.53 -21.77 16.22
N ILE A 99 11.84 -21.70 17.36
CA ILE A 99 12.38 -22.02 18.68
C ILE A 99 11.58 -23.19 19.24
N ARG A 100 12.25 -24.24 19.69
CA ARG A 100 11.59 -25.45 20.22
C ARG A 100 12.31 -25.97 21.46
N ALA A 101 11.56 -26.60 22.35
CA ALA A 101 12.10 -27.29 23.51
C ALA A 101 11.35 -28.61 23.74
N LYS A 102 12.07 -29.61 24.23
CA LYS A 102 11.50 -30.94 24.54
C LYS A 102 10.94 -31.02 25.96
N SER A 103 11.25 -30.05 26.82
CA SER A 103 10.81 -30.03 28.22
C SER A 103 10.21 -28.69 28.60
N THR A 104 9.11 -28.71 29.35
CA THR A 104 8.51 -27.50 29.93
C THR A 104 9.38 -26.86 31.00
N ALA A 105 10.38 -27.57 31.53
CA ALA A 105 11.36 -27.01 32.46
C ALA A 105 12.18 -25.87 31.83
N GLN A 106 12.27 -25.84 30.50
CA GLN A 106 13.01 -24.83 29.74
C GLN A 106 12.17 -23.58 29.46
N PHE A 107 10.96 -23.45 30.04
CA PHE A 107 10.02 -22.36 29.73
C PHE A 107 10.62 -20.96 29.98
N GLY A 108 11.41 -20.78 31.04
CA GLY A 108 12.09 -19.52 31.31
C GLY A 108 13.03 -19.11 30.18
N GLN A 109 13.88 -20.04 29.73
CA GLN A 109 14.81 -19.82 28.61
C GLN A 109 14.05 -19.62 27.30
N PHE A 110 12.98 -20.39 27.07
CA PHE A 110 12.15 -20.28 25.87
C PHE A 110 11.49 -18.92 25.73
N ARG A 111 10.91 -18.39 26.81
CA ARG A 111 10.29 -17.06 26.83
C ARG A 111 11.33 -15.96 26.56
N GLU A 112 12.50 -16.09 27.17
CA GLU A 112 13.58 -15.12 26.99
C GLU A 112 14.14 -15.13 25.57
N ALA A 113 14.33 -16.32 24.99
CA ALA A 113 14.78 -16.47 23.61
C ALA A 113 13.81 -15.82 22.61
N ILE A 114 12.48 -15.95 22.83
CA ILE A 114 11.48 -15.24 22.01
C ILE A 114 11.65 -13.71 22.16
N GLY A 115 11.84 -13.22 23.39
CA GLY A 115 12.09 -11.80 23.66
C GLY A 115 13.37 -11.29 22.98
N HIS A 116 14.45 -12.07 23.00
CA HIS A 116 15.67 -11.74 22.26
C HIS A 116 15.42 -11.67 20.75
N VAL A 117 14.64 -12.60 20.17
CA VAL A 117 14.31 -12.54 18.74
C VAL A 117 13.49 -11.29 18.41
N GLN A 118 12.53 -10.91 19.24
CA GLN A 118 11.76 -9.66 19.06
C GLN A 118 12.65 -8.41 19.11
N ASN A 119 13.75 -8.47 19.85
CA ASN A 119 14.74 -7.40 19.96
C ASN A 119 15.98 -7.59 19.06
N GLY A 120 15.95 -8.56 18.14
CA GLY A 120 17.16 -9.11 17.53
C GLY A 120 17.96 -8.14 16.66
N GLY A 121 17.30 -7.34 15.83
CA GLY A 121 17.97 -6.50 14.82
C GLY A 121 17.36 -5.11 14.64
N LEU A 122 18.19 -4.16 14.21
CA LEU A 122 17.77 -2.80 13.89
C LEU A 122 16.73 -2.83 12.75
N GLY A 123 15.50 -2.46 13.08
CA GLY A 123 14.40 -2.41 12.12
C GLY A 123 13.79 -3.78 11.80
N TRP A 124 14.03 -4.82 12.60
CA TRP A 124 13.32 -6.09 12.41
C TRP A 124 11.88 -5.97 12.92
N ARG A 125 10.91 -6.31 12.08
CA ARG A 125 9.54 -6.59 12.47
C ARG A 125 9.40 -8.09 12.61
N VAL A 126 9.05 -8.53 13.82
CA VAL A 126 8.88 -9.94 14.15
C VAL A 126 7.40 -10.21 14.43
N ASP A 127 6.81 -11.13 13.67
CA ASP A 127 5.44 -11.58 13.84
C ASP A 127 5.41 -13.01 14.40
N VAL A 128 4.58 -13.25 15.41
CA VAL A 128 4.39 -14.61 15.96
C VAL A 128 3.41 -15.36 15.08
N GLU A 129 3.90 -16.30 14.28
CA GLU A 129 3.06 -17.12 13.40
C GLU A 129 2.40 -18.26 14.15
N LYS A 130 3.16 -18.94 15.02
CA LYS A 130 2.67 -20.06 15.83
C LYS A 130 3.33 -20.01 17.20
N LEU A 131 2.55 -20.27 18.24
CA LEU A 131 3.02 -20.42 19.61
C LEU A 131 2.25 -21.59 20.25
N CYS A 132 2.96 -22.56 20.79
CA CYS A 132 2.39 -23.70 21.53
C CYS A 132 3.20 -23.89 22.81
N VAL A 133 2.52 -23.86 23.96
CA VAL A 133 3.12 -23.93 25.29
C VAL A 133 2.28 -24.83 26.17
N GLY A 134 2.73 -26.05 26.39
CA GLY A 134 2.10 -26.98 27.30
C GLY A 134 2.22 -28.43 26.86
N ARG A 135 1.58 -29.32 27.63
CA ARG A 135 1.65 -30.78 27.41
C ARG A 135 0.77 -31.24 26.25
N GLU A 136 -0.16 -30.40 25.83
CA GLU A 136 -1.00 -30.58 24.64
C GLU A 136 -0.22 -30.47 23.33
N CYS A 137 0.97 -29.85 23.37
CA CYS A 137 1.86 -29.72 22.22
C CYS A 137 2.65 -31.02 22.04
N LYS A 138 2.27 -31.82 21.03
CA LYS A 138 2.74 -33.19 20.79
C LYS A 138 4.27 -33.37 20.88
N GLN A 139 4.97 -32.98 19.82
CA GLN A 139 6.39 -33.34 19.64
C GLN A 139 7.35 -32.42 20.42
N TYR A 140 6.90 -31.19 20.69
CA TYR A 140 7.66 -30.17 21.42
C TYR A 140 6.69 -29.44 22.35
N PRO A 141 6.77 -29.66 23.68
CA PRO A 141 5.93 -28.98 24.67
C PRO A 141 6.03 -27.46 24.62
N LEU A 142 7.16 -26.95 24.13
CA LEU A 142 7.40 -25.53 23.87
C LEU A 142 7.79 -25.37 22.41
N SER A 143 7.00 -24.64 21.63
CA SER A 143 7.35 -24.32 20.24
C SER A 143 6.84 -22.94 19.83
N ALA A 144 7.68 -22.20 19.10
CA ALA A 144 7.35 -20.94 18.48
C ALA A 144 7.88 -20.88 17.04
N SER A 145 7.13 -20.24 16.16
CA SER A 145 7.50 -19.87 14.79
C SER A 145 7.36 -18.35 14.67
N LEU A 146 8.47 -17.67 14.40
CA LEU A 146 8.58 -16.21 14.40
C LEU A 146 8.97 -15.76 13.00
N LYS A 147 8.09 -15.06 12.31
CA LYS A 147 8.36 -14.50 10.98
C LYS A 147 9.10 -13.17 11.13
N ILE A 148 10.16 -12.95 10.35
CA ILE A 148 11.01 -11.76 10.44
C ILE A 148 11.04 -11.04 9.10
N ASN A 149 10.79 -9.72 9.14
CA ASN A 149 10.95 -8.80 8.01
C ASN A 149 11.80 -7.61 8.45
N SER A 150 12.59 -7.00 7.55
CA SER A 150 13.28 -5.74 7.82
C SER A 150 12.42 -4.57 7.38
N VAL A 151 12.26 -3.57 8.22
CA VAL A 151 11.58 -2.31 7.91
C VAL A 151 12.62 -1.29 7.45
N SER A 152 12.53 -0.87 6.19
CA SER A 152 13.34 0.22 5.65
C SER A 152 12.46 1.45 5.48
N VAL A 153 12.87 2.56 6.10
CA VAL A 153 12.23 3.87 5.94
C VAL A 153 12.92 4.59 4.78
N GLU A 154 12.23 4.79 3.65
CA GLU A 154 12.73 5.69 2.62
C GLU A 154 12.67 7.14 3.12
N LYS A 155 13.84 7.77 3.22
CA LYS A 155 13.91 9.23 3.40
C LYS A 155 13.45 9.89 2.10
N ILE A 156 12.37 10.66 2.19
CA ILE A 156 11.96 11.55 1.12
C ILE A 156 13.02 12.66 1.05
N SER A 157 13.74 12.76 -0.06
CA SER A 157 14.61 13.92 -0.32
C SER A 157 13.71 15.13 -0.57
N THR A 158 13.61 16.01 0.42
CA THR A 158 13.21 17.40 0.18
C THR A 158 14.27 18.02 -0.73
N ASN A 159 13.88 18.30 -1.98
CA ASN A 159 14.61 19.21 -2.87
C ASN A 159 14.71 20.60 -2.24
#